data_AF-A0A9E7GEV6-F1
#
_entry.id   AF-A0A9E7GEV6-F1
#
_cell.length_a   1.000
_cell.length_b   1.000
_cell.length_c   1.000
_cell.angle_alpha   90.00
_cell.angle_beta   90.00
_cell.angle_gamma   90.00
#
_symmetry.space_group_name_H-M   'P 1'
#
loop_
_entity.id
_entity.type
_entity.pdbx_description
1 polymer ?
#
loop_
_entity_poly.entity_id
_entity_poly.type
_entity_poly.pdbx_seq_one_letter_code
_entity_poly.pdbx_strand_id
1 'polypeptide(L)' 'MAVSDWRQVGFFEVNYGWGEPIHVVPLPDDNNFLASCFYLLPPKPKQGVRLMTRCVEMEHLPAFSEEIMKFAADLA' A
#
# COMPACT_ATOMS: atom_id res chain seq x y z
N MET A 1 -10.78 11.16 0.40
CA MET A 1 -9.78 10.07 0.39
C MET A 1 -9.67 9.51 1.80
N ALA A 2 -9.72 8.19 1.96
CA ALA A 2 -9.53 7.51 3.24
C ALA A 2 -8.14 6.88 3.33
N VAL A 3 -7.55 6.88 4.52
CA VAL A 3 -6.24 6.26 4.78
C VAL A 3 -6.42 5.21 5.88
N SER A 4 -5.94 3.99 5.62
CA SER A 4 -6.05 2.87 6.56
C SER A 4 -4.67 2.26 6.81
N ASP A 5 -4.28 2.14 8.09
CA ASP A 5 -3.02 1.50 8.48
C ASP A 5 -3.27 0.03 8.82
N TRP A 6 -2.71 -0.87 8.02
CA TRP A 6 -2.85 -2.32 8.19
C TRP A 6 -1.60 -2.95 8.80
N ARG A 7 -0.54 -2.17 9.07
CA ARG A 7 0.74 -2.68 9.56
C ARG A 7 0.66 -3.31 10.95
N GLN A 8 -0.33 -2.91 11.76
CA GLN A 8 -0.47 -3.33 13.16
C GLN A 8 -1.75 -4.12 13.42
N VAL A 9 -2.46 -4.54 12.36
CA VAL A 9 -3.73 -5.27 12.49
C VAL A 9 -3.52 -6.76 12.79
N GLY A 10 -2.31 -7.28 12.58
CA GLY A 10 -2.00 -8.71 12.76
C GLY A 10 -2.01 -9.53 11.46
N PHE A 11 -2.23 -8.90 10.30
CA PHE A 11 -2.32 -9.60 9.02
C PHE A 11 -1.01 -10.26 8.57
N PHE A 12 0.14 -9.74 9.00
CA PHE A 12 1.46 -10.22 8.56
C PHE A 12 1.98 -11.37 9.45
N GLU A 13 1.31 -11.61 10.57
CA GLU A 13 1.65 -12.59 11.59
C GLU A 13 0.80 -13.86 11.49
N VAL A 14 -0.19 -13.90 10.58
CA VAL A 14 -1.08 -15.04 10.39
C VAL A 14 -0.31 -16.25 9.87
N ASN A 15 -0.29 -17.34 10.63
CA ASN A 15 0.38 -18.57 10.23
C ASN A 15 -0.55 -19.79 10.41
N TYR A 16 -0.98 -20.37 9.31
CA TYR A 16 -1.85 -21.56 9.29
C TYR A 16 -1.08 -22.90 9.32
N GLY A 17 0.23 -22.86 9.58
CA GLY A 17 1.13 -24.03 9.55
C GLY A 17 2.10 -24.06 8.37
N TRP A 18 2.02 -23.09 7.46
CA TRP A 18 2.88 -23.00 6.26
C TRP A 18 3.75 -21.73 6.21
N GLY A 19 3.82 -21.00 7.33
CA GLY A 19 4.55 -19.73 7.43
C GLY A 19 3.66 -18.50 7.33
N GLU A 20 4.29 -17.34 7.43
CA GLU A 20 3.64 -16.02 7.40
C GLU A 20 3.35 -15.56 5.96
N PRO A 21 2.42 -14.59 5.75
CA PRO A 21 2.10 -14.10 4.42
C PRO A 21 3.23 -13.29 3.82
N ILE A 22 3.54 -13.56 2.54
CA ILE A 22 4.54 -12.78 1.79
C ILE A 22 3.96 -11.42 1.36
N HIS A 23 2.67 -11.39 1.00
CA HIS A 23 1.95 -10.21 0.56
C HIS A 23 0.59 -10.13 1.22
N VAL A 24 0.28 -8.95 1.78
CA VAL A 24 -1.07 -8.56 2.19
C VAL A 24 -1.51 -7.42 1.27
N VAL A 25 -2.71 -7.52 0.72
CA VAL A 25 -3.33 -6.49 -0.11
C VAL A 25 -4.82 -6.39 0.20
N PRO A 26 -5.42 -5.18 0.15
CA PRO A 26 -6.86 -5.04 0.13
C PRO A 26 -7.44 -5.76 -1.08
N LEU A 27 -8.58 -6.41 -0.90
CA LEU A 27 -9.30 -7.04 -2.00
C LEU A 27 -9.62 -6.00 -3.07
N PRO A 28 -9.43 -6.31 -4.37
CA PRO A 28 -9.94 -5.47 -5.42
C PRO A 28 -11.45 -5.40 -5.38
N ASP A 29 -11.98 -4.22 -5.09
CA ASP A 29 -13.31 -3.86 -5.59
C ASP A 29 -13.15 -3.49 -7.07
N ASP A 30 -14.06 -3.99 -7.90
CA ASP A 30 -14.17 -3.64 -9.32
C ASP A 30 -14.65 -2.18 -9.48
N ASN A 31 -15.23 -1.60 -8.43
CA ASN A 31 -15.55 -0.18 -8.36
C ASN A 31 -14.53 0.57 -7.49
N ASN A 32 -13.75 1.46 -8.12
CA ASN A 32 -12.98 2.50 -7.43
C ASN A 32 -13.89 3.60 -6.84
N PHE A 33 -15.06 3.25 -6.31
CA PHE A 33 -16.03 4.21 -5.76
C PHE A 33 -15.45 4.97 -4.55
N LEU A 34 -14.52 4.33 -3.82
CA LEU A 34 -13.86 4.93 -2.67
C LEU A 34 -12.37 5.16 -2.93
N ALA A 35 -12.00 6.44 -3.08
CA ALA A 35 -10.61 6.87 -3.09
C ALA A 35 -9.94 6.50 -1.75
N SER A 36 -9.04 5.51 -1.79
CA SER A 36 -8.43 4.90 -0.58
C SER A 36 -6.93 4.71 -0.70
N CYS A 37 -6.26 4.71 0.44
CA CYS A 37 -4.83 4.49 0.58
C CYS A 37 -4.55 3.58 1.79
N PHE A 38 -3.69 2.60 1.61
CA PHE A 38 -3.37 1.61 2.64
C PHE A 38 -1.88 1.63 2.96
N TYR A 39 -1.55 1.71 4.25
CA TYR A 39 -0.20 1.46 4.73
C TYR A 39 -0.05 -0.02 5.05
N LEU A 40 0.91 -0.66 4.40
CA LEU A 40 1.19 -2.08 4.49
C LEU A 40 2.66 -2.28 4.87
N LEU A 41 3.00 -3.43 5.44
CA LEU A 41 4.39 -3.84 5.52
C LEU A 41 4.88 -4.26 4.12
N PRO A 42 6.09 -3.84 3.73
CA PRO A 42 6.69 -4.30 2.49
C PRO A 42 7.03 -5.80 2.57
N PRO A 43 7.03 -6.52 1.44
CA PRO A 43 7.41 -7.93 1.40
C PRO A 43 8.85 -8.10 1.87
N LYS A 44 9.12 -9.09 2.73
CA LYS A 44 10.48 -9.40 3.19
C LYS A 44 11.39 -9.69 1.98
N PRO A 45 12.64 -9.20 1.95
CA PRO A 45 13.38 -8.51 3.02
C PRO A 45 13.31 -6.97 2.95
N LYS A 46 12.41 -6.38 2.14
CA LYS A 46 12.32 -4.92 1.99
C LYS A 46 11.95 -4.27 3.32
N GLN A 47 12.47 -3.08 3.57
CA GLN A 47 12.22 -2.29 4.78
C GLN A 47 11.36 -1.06 4.48
N GLY A 48 10.79 -0.45 5.51
CA GLY A 48 9.97 0.76 5.42
C GLY A 48 8.47 0.47 5.37
N VAL A 49 7.73 1.33 4.66
CA VAL A 49 6.27 1.24 4.51
C VAL A 49 5.93 1.06 3.04
N ARG A 50 5.02 0.14 2.74
CA ARG A 50 4.43 0.02 1.41
C ARG A 50 3.12 0.78 1.36
N LEU A 51 3.04 1.75 0.45
CA LEU A 51 1.80 2.44 0.12
C LEU A 51 1.05 1.67 -0.97
N MET A 52 -0.25 1.46 -0.79
CA MET A 52 -1.13 0.97 -1.85
C MET A 52 -2.28 1.95 -2.04
N THR A 53 -2.29 2.64 -3.18
CA THR A 53 -3.27 3.68 -3.52
C THR A 53 -4.29 3.18 -4.52
N ARG A 54 -5.57 3.45 -4.23
CA ARG A 54 -6.71 3.32 -5.14
C ARG A 54 -7.44 4.65 -5.19
N CYS A 55 -6.74 5.69 -5.63
CA CYS A 55 -7.25 7.06 -5.67
C CYS A 55 -6.78 7.84 -6.90
N VAL A 56 -6.15 7.16 -7.86
CA VAL A 56 -5.56 7.78 -9.05
C VAL A 56 -5.97 6.96 -10.26
N GLU A 57 -6.54 7.62 -11.25
CA GLU A 57 -6.85 7.02 -12.56
C GLU A 57 -5.56 6.78 -13.35
N MET A 58 -5.59 5.83 -14.30
CA MET A 58 -4.37 5.41 -15.01
C MET A 58 -3.70 6.56 -15.77
N GLU A 59 -4.50 7.49 -16.29
CA GLU A 59 -4.08 8.68 -17.03
C GLU A 59 -3.24 9.64 -16.17
N HIS A 60 -3.47 9.63 -14.85
CA HIS A 60 -2.83 10.53 -13.90
C HIS A 60 -1.72 9.84 -13.08
N LEU A 61 -1.59 8.51 -13.19
CA LEU A 61 -0.61 7.73 -12.44
C LEU A 61 0.85 8.17 -12.67
N PRO A 62 1.29 8.53 -13.89
CA PRO A 62 2.66 8.99 -14.10
C PRO A 62 2.98 10.28 -13.35
N ALA A 63 2.10 11.28 -13.44
CA ALA A 63 2.27 12.58 -12.76
C ALA A 63 2.24 12.41 -11.24
N PHE A 64 1.31 11.60 -10.71
CA PHE A 64 1.26 11.30 -9.28
C PHE A 64 2.54 10.62 -8.79
N SER A 65 3.08 9.67 -9.56
CA SER A 65 4.30 8.95 -9.20
C SER A 65 5.52 9.88 -9.17
N GLU A 66 5.61 10.81 -10.13
CA GLU A 66 6.66 11.82 -10.17
C GLU A 66 6.62 12.72 -8.93
N GLU A 67 5.44 13.25 -8.58
CA GLU A 67 5.28 14.15 -7.43
C GLU A 67 5.56 13.45 -6.08
N ILE A 68 5.14 12.18 -5.94
CA ILE A 68 5.45 11.37 -4.74
C ILE A 68 6.96 11.17 -4.61
N MET A 69 7.66 10.92 -5.71
CA MET A 69 9.11 10.73 -5.69
C MET A 69 9.86 12.02 -5.36
N LYS A 70 9.40 13.17 -5.89
CA LYS A 70 9.93 14.50 -5.51
C LYS A 70 9.77 14.74 -4.01
N PHE A 71 8.55 14.54 -3.50
CA PHE A 71 8.27 14.69 -2.07
C PHE A 71 9.12 13.77 -1.18
N ALA A 72 9.34 12.52 -1.61
CA ALA A 72 10.20 11.59 -0.88
C ALA A 72 11.68 12.02 -0.88
N ALA A 73 12.15 12.63 -1.97
CA ALA A 73 13.52 13.16 -2.07
C ALA A 73 13.73 14.40 -1.18
N ASP A 74 12.72 15.25 -1.03
CA ASP A 74 12.78 16.45 -0.19
C ASP A 74 12.78 16.14 1.33
N LEU A 75 12.35 14.93 1.71
CA LEU A 75 12.34 14.45 3.09
C LEU A 75 13.62 13.70 3.50
N ALA A 76 14.55 13.48 2.57
CA ALA A 76 15.80 12.76 2.78
C ALA A 76 16.97 13.70 3.11
#